data_AF-A0A7Y4ZRF6-F1
#
_entry.id   AF-A0A7Y4ZRF6-F1
#
_cell.length_a   1.000
_cell.length_b   1.000
_cell.length_c   1.000
_cell.angle_alpha   90.00
_cell.angle_beta   90.00
_cell.angle_gamma   90.00
#
_symmetry.space_group_name_H-M   'P 1'
#
loop_
_entity.id
_entity.type
_entity.pdbx_description
1 polymer ?
#
loop_
_entity_poly.entity_id
_entity_poly.type
_entity_poly.pdbx_seq_one_letter_code
_entity_poly.pdbx_strand_id
1 'polypeptide(L)'
;MDAEDWMVAVRMSVRSRDFDAIERLRGPLARECIDQLVHEYQRRTNWEEKSLLVFLMQDQRDPRQEPVMRDALGVPDSGDDVAWDVRIIAICQLEGRKARDLRGDYDLVLERVAALQNVP
;
A
#
# COMPACT_ATOMS: atom_id res chain seq x y z
N MET A 1 -11.56 7.58 18.77
CA MET A 1 -10.43 6.65 18.74
C MET A 1 -9.19 7.50 18.59
N ASP A 2 -8.23 7.37 19.48
CA ASP A 2 -6.94 8.04 19.33
C ASP A 2 -5.99 7.22 18.44
N ALA A 3 -4.77 7.73 18.22
CA ALA A 3 -3.78 7.09 17.36
C ALA A 3 -3.32 5.73 17.91
N GLU A 4 -3.28 5.56 19.24
CA GLU A 4 -2.82 4.31 19.87
C GLU A 4 -3.85 3.20 19.68
N ASP A 5 -5.12 3.48 20.02
CA ASP A 5 -6.24 2.57 19.80
C ASP A 5 -6.39 2.22 18.31
N TRP A 6 -6.19 3.21 17.44
CA TRP A 6 -6.27 3.00 16.00
C TRP A 6 -5.15 2.09 15.48
N MET A 7 -3.91 2.29 15.91
CA MET A 7 -2.80 1.40 15.55
C MET A 7 -2.98 -0.02 16.08
N VAL A 8 -3.63 -0.19 17.24
CA VAL A 8 -4.03 -1.52 17.74
C VAL A 8 -5.05 -2.15 16.78
N ALA A 9 -6.08 -1.40 16.36
CA ALA A 9 -7.07 -1.88 15.40
C ALA A 9 -6.45 -2.27 14.05
N VAL A 10 -5.49 -1.48 13.55
CA VAL A 10 -4.72 -1.79 12.33
C VAL A 10 -3.96 -3.11 12.49
N ARG A 11 -3.18 -3.27 13.56
CA ARG A 11 -2.40 -4.50 13.79
C ARG A 11 -3.28 -5.74 13.88
N MET A 12 -4.42 -5.63 14.56
CA MET A 12 -5.38 -6.72 14.66
C MET A 12 -5.97 -7.07 13.30
N SER A 13 -6.40 -6.07 12.52
CA SER A 13 -7.01 -6.24 11.20
C SER A 13 -6.02 -6.83 10.19
N VAL A 14 -4.75 -6.39 10.22
CA VAL A 14 -3.67 -6.95 9.39
C VAL A 14 -3.45 -8.43 9.74
N ARG A 15 -3.33 -8.76 11.03
CA ARG A 15 -3.08 -10.12 11.49
C ARG A 15 -4.25 -11.07 11.18
N SER A 16 -5.49 -10.58 11.26
CA SER A 16 -6.69 -11.34 10.90
C SER A 16 -7.01 -11.33 9.41
N ARG A 17 -6.22 -10.61 8.60
CA ARG A 17 -6.43 -10.41 7.16
C ARG A 17 -7.82 -9.85 6.82
N ASP A 18 -8.32 -8.97 7.68
CA ASP A 18 -9.63 -8.36 7.55
C ASP A 18 -9.56 -7.12 6.64
N PHE A 19 -9.74 -7.35 5.33
CA PHE A 19 -9.75 -6.31 4.32
C PHE A 19 -10.83 -5.25 4.57
N ASP A 20 -12.03 -5.66 4.99
CA ASP A 20 -13.13 -4.74 5.26
C ASP A 20 -12.82 -3.82 6.46
N ALA A 21 -12.18 -4.35 7.49
CA ALA A 21 -11.70 -3.54 8.61
C ALA A 21 -10.61 -2.56 8.17
N ILE A 22 -9.66 -2.97 7.33
CA ILE A 22 -8.63 -2.09 6.78
C ILE A 22 -9.25 -0.95 5.98
N GLU A 23 -10.23 -1.25 5.13
CA GLU A 23 -10.94 -0.24 4.35
C GLU A 23 -11.70 0.76 5.25
N ARG A 24 -12.32 0.30 6.35
CA ARG A 24 -12.97 1.17 7.34
C ARG A 24 -11.99 2.03 8.15
N LEU A 25 -10.75 1.58 8.32
CA LEU A 25 -9.71 2.31 9.03
C LEU A 25 -9.04 3.38 8.14
N ARG A 26 -9.27 3.33 6.82
CA ARG A 26 -8.79 4.33 5.86
C ARG A 26 -9.45 5.69 6.15
N GLY A 27 -8.65 6.72 6.39
CA GLY A 27 -9.15 8.04 6.74
C GLY A 27 -8.06 9.03 7.19
N PRO A 28 -8.43 10.20 7.72
CA PRO A 28 -7.47 11.24 8.14
C PRO A 28 -6.44 10.74 9.15
N LEU A 29 -6.85 9.88 10.08
CA LEU A 29 -5.96 9.34 11.12
C LEU A 29 -4.85 8.46 10.52
N ALA A 30 -5.08 7.80 9.39
CA ALA A 30 -4.05 7.07 8.66
C ALA A 30 -2.92 8.00 8.19
N ARG A 31 -3.25 9.25 7.81
CA ARG A 31 -2.27 10.27 7.43
C ARG A 31 -1.45 10.78 8.60
N GLU A 32 -2.08 10.91 9.76
CA GLU A 32 -1.42 11.36 10.98
C GLU A 32 -0.45 10.28 11.49
N CYS A 33 -0.80 9.00 11.26
CA CYS A 33 -0.05 7.84 11.71
C CYS A 33 0.94 7.28 10.65
N ILE A 34 1.29 8.03 9.60
CA ILE A 34 2.14 7.52 8.49
C ILE A 34 3.44 6.90 8.97
N ASP A 35 4.15 7.54 9.90
CA ASP A 35 5.43 7.02 10.39
C ASP A 35 5.24 5.65 11.09
N GLN A 36 4.13 5.49 11.81
CA GLN A 36 3.79 4.24 12.49
C GLN A 36 3.38 3.15 11.48
N LEU A 37 2.66 3.51 10.41
CA LEU A 37 2.29 2.59 9.33
C LEU A 37 3.51 2.12 8.54
N VAL A 38 4.43 3.03 8.21
CA VAL A 38 5.70 2.71 7.55
C VAL A 38 6.54 1.78 8.43
N HIS A 39 6.65 2.07 9.72
CA HIS A 39 7.34 1.20 10.66
C HIS A 39 6.68 -0.18 10.75
N GLU A 40 5.35 -0.23 10.81
CA GLU A 40 4.59 -1.48 10.85
C GLU A 40 4.81 -2.31 9.59
N TYR A 41 4.82 -1.68 8.41
CA TYR A 41 5.09 -2.33 7.12
C TYR A 41 6.47 -3.00 7.10
N GLN A 42 7.50 -2.30 7.57
CA GLN A 42 8.88 -2.82 7.59
C GLN A 42 9.05 -4.02 8.52
N ARG A 43 8.17 -4.21 9.51
CA ARG A 43 8.20 -5.36 10.42
C ARG A 43 7.54 -6.60 9.83
N ARG A 44 6.78 -6.47 8.74
CA ARG A 44 6.07 -7.59 8.11
C ARG A 44 6.99 -8.35 7.17
N THR A 45 6.89 -9.68 7.21
CA THR A 45 7.72 -10.58 6.39
C THR A 45 6.94 -11.20 5.23
N ASN A 46 5.61 -11.25 5.30
CA ASN A 46 4.76 -11.79 4.26
C ASN A 46 4.03 -10.69 3.49
N TRP A 47 3.71 -10.98 2.23
CA TRP A 47 3.10 -10.02 1.32
C TRP A 47 1.62 -9.76 1.59
N GLU A 48 0.88 -10.72 2.12
CA GLU A 48 -0.54 -10.52 2.45
C GLU A 48 -0.72 -9.38 3.46
N GLU A 49 0.08 -9.38 4.55
CA GLU A 49 0.05 -8.33 5.56
C GLU A 49 0.58 -6.99 5.03
N LYS A 50 1.65 -7.02 4.22
CA LYS A 50 2.20 -5.82 3.58
C LYS A 50 1.18 -5.16 2.65
N SER A 51 0.47 -5.94 1.84
CA SER A 51 -0.55 -5.46 0.91
C SER A 51 -1.67 -4.72 1.64
N LEU A 52 -2.14 -5.24 2.79
CA LEU A 52 -3.15 -4.57 3.62
C LEU A 52 -2.69 -3.18 4.10
N LEU A 53 -1.43 -3.05 4.49
CA LEU A 53 -0.86 -1.76 4.88
C LEU A 53 -0.72 -0.81 3.68
N VAL A 54 -0.40 -1.31 2.49
CA VAL A 54 -0.41 -0.52 1.25
C VAL A 54 -1.81 0.01 0.94
N PHE A 55 -2.84 -0.85 1.03
CA PHE A 55 -4.24 -0.42 0.88
C PHE A 55 -4.64 0.63 1.92
N LEU A 56 -4.20 0.49 3.16
CA LEU A 56 -4.50 1.49 4.19
C LEU A 56 -3.86 2.86 3.89
N MET A 57 -2.65 2.83 3.33
CA MET A 57 -1.85 4.00 2.99
C MET A 57 -2.23 4.65 1.65
N GLN A 58 -3.12 4.03 0.87
CA GLN A 58 -3.56 4.59 -0.39
C GLN A 58 -4.20 5.98 -0.20
N ASP A 59 -4.11 6.83 -1.23
CA ASP A 59 -4.61 8.21 -1.29
C ASP A 59 -4.00 9.27 -0.34
N GLN A 60 -3.06 8.91 0.54
CA GLN A 60 -2.45 9.89 1.46
C GLN A 60 -1.42 10.83 0.81
N ARG A 61 -0.76 10.39 -0.28
CA ARG A 61 0.27 11.13 -1.03
C ARG A 61 1.35 11.74 -0.13
N ASP A 62 1.79 10.96 0.87
CA ASP A 62 2.81 11.39 1.82
C ASP A 62 4.19 10.92 1.36
N PRO A 63 5.19 11.80 1.17
CA PRO A 63 6.53 11.43 0.72
C PRO A 63 7.20 10.37 1.60
N ARG A 64 6.84 10.29 2.89
CA ARG A 64 7.40 9.31 3.83
C ARG A 64 7.01 7.86 3.48
N GLN A 65 6.00 7.66 2.64
CA GLN A 65 5.60 6.36 2.13
C GLN A 65 6.48 5.85 0.99
N GLU A 66 7.35 6.68 0.39
CA GLU A 66 8.14 6.30 -0.79
C GLU A 66 8.87 4.95 -0.63
N PRO A 67 9.55 4.64 0.50
CA PRO A 67 10.22 3.35 0.67
C PRO A 67 9.24 2.17 0.63
N VAL A 68 8.03 2.34 1.17
CA VAL A 68 6.98 1.33 1.14
C VAL A 68 6.49 1.13 -0.28
N MET A 69 6.20 2.22 -1.00
CA MET A 69 5.66 2.14 -2.36
C MET A 69 6.68 1.55 -3.33
N ARG A 70 7.98 1.86 -3.17
CA ARG A 70 9.05 1.24 -3.95
C ARG A 70 9.16 -0.27 -3.70
N ASP A 71 9.11 -0.69 -2.44
CA ASP A 71 9.11 -2.12 -2.09
C ASP A 71 7.86 -2.81 -2.68
N ALA A 72 6.69 -2.19 -2.56
CA ALA A 72 5.41 -2.71 -3.03
C ALA A 72 5.33 -2.98 -4.54
N LEU A 73 6.17 -2.32 -5.37
CA LEU A 73 6.30 -2.66 -6.79
C LEU A 73 6.80 -4.11 -6.99
N GLY A 74 7.54 -4.65 -6.03
CA GLY A 74 8.07 -6.01 -6.00
C GLY A 74 7.13 -7.06 -5.40
N VAL A 75 5.84 -6.73 -5.18
CA VAL A 75 4.85 -7.74 -4.74
C VAL A 75 4.85 -8.94 -5.71
N PRO A 76 4.89 -10.19 -5.22
CA PRO A 76 4.89 -11.38 -6.07
C PRO A 76 3.59 -11.53 -6.84
N ASP A 77 3.67 -12.15 -8.01
CA ASP A 77 2.47 -12.58 -8.74
C ASP A 77 1.83 -13.77 -8.01
N SER A 78 0.74 -13.51 -7.30
CA SER A 78 -0.08 -14.53 -6.64
C SER A 78 -1.20 -15.09 -7.52
N GLY A 79 -1.36 -14.57 -8.74
CA GLY A 79 -2.47 -14.94 -9.64
C GLY A 79 -3.83 -14.38 -9.20
N ASP A 80 -3.85 -13.48 -8.22
CA ASP A 80 -5.02 -12.72 -7.79
C ASP A 80 -4.90 -11.22 -8.17
N ASP A 81 -6.04 -10.51 -8.12
CA ASP A 81 -6.09 -9.08 -8.44
C ASP A 81 -5.36 -8.21 -7.41
N VAL A 82 -5.03 -8.76 -6.24
CA VAL A 82 -4.40 -8.04 -5.11
C VAL A 82 -3.02 -7.54 -5.49
N ALA A 83 -2.17 -8.38 -6.11
CA ALA A 83 -0.83 -7.97 -6.53
C ALA A 83 -0.87 -6.80 -7.53
N TRP A 84 -1.86 -6.81 -8.44
CA TRP A 84 -2.06 -5.73 -9.40
C TRP A 84 -2.52 -4.44 -8.72
N ASP A 85 -3.49 -4.51 -7.82
CA ASP A 85 -3.97 -3.34 -7.08
C ASP A 85 -2.84 -2.70 -6.25
N VAL A 86 -2.00 -3.52 -5.60
CA VAL A 86 -0.83 -3.04 -4.83
C VAL A 86 0.15 -2.30 -5.73
N ARG A 87 0.49 -2.84 -6.91
CA ARG A 87 1.36 -2.15 -7.89
C ARG A 87 0.74 -0.85 -8.38
N ILE A 88 -0.55 -0.86 -8.70
CA ILE A 88 -1.27 0.33 -9.15
C ILE A 88 -1.23 1.41 -8.07
N ILE A 89 -1.48 1.07 -6.80
CA ILE A 89 -1.38 2.01 -5.69
C ILE A 89 0.03 2.59 -5.60
N ALA A 90 1.06 1.74 -5.62
CA ALA A 90 2.45 2.16 -5.55
C ALA A 90 2.81 3.14 -6.68
N ILE A 91 2.49 2.80 -7.94
CA ILE A 91 2.72 3.68 -9.10
C ILE A 91 1.98 5.01 -8.92
N CYS A 92 0.70 4.98 -8.53
CA CYS A 92 -0.08 6.20 -8.36
C CYS A 92 0.52 7.14 -7.31
N GLN A 93 1.05 6.59 -6.22
CA GLN A 93 1.70 7.39 -5.19
C GLN A 93 3.03 7.96 -5.66
N LEU A 94 3.87 7.15 -6.31
CA LEU A 94 5.20 7.55 -6.77
C LEU A 94 5.15 8.58 -7.91
N GLU A 95 4.15 8.48 -8.79
CA GLU A 95 4.02 9.34 -9.98
C GLU A 95 2.97 10.46 -9.82
N GLY A 96 2.22 10.46 -8.72
CA GLY A 96 1.12 11.40 -8.51
C GLY A 96 -0.08 11.19 -9.45
N ARG A 97 -0.21 10.02 -10.08
CA ARG A 97 -1.27 9.67 -11.04
C ARG A 97 -2.54 9.16 -10.37
N LYS A 98 -3.61 8.93 -11.14
CA LYS A 98 -4.86 8.34 -10.66
C LYS A 98 -4.94 6.87 -11.06
N ALA A 99 -5.44 6.01 -10.16
CA ALA A 99 -5.55 4.56 -10.41
C ALA A 99 -6.36 4.22 -11.66
N ARG A 100 -7.38 5.02 -11.99
CA ARG A 100 -8.19 4.83 -13.20
C ARG A 100 -7.40 4.93 -14.51
N ASP A 101 -6.22 5.54 -14.48
CA ASP A 101 -5.35 5.71 -15.65
C ASP A 101 -4.48 4.47 -15.90
N LEU A 102 -4.58 3.44 -15.04
CA LEU A 102 -3.81 2.19 -15.07
C LEU A 102 -4.71 0.93 -15.03
N ARG A 103 -5.91 1.04 -14.44
CA ARG A 103 -6.83 -0.11 -14.31
C ARG A 103 -7.23 -0.65 -15.68
N GLY A 104 -7.06 -1.96 -15.85
CA GLY A 104 -7.42 -2.68 -17.08
C GLY A 104 -6.33 -2.72 -18.15
N ASP A 105 -5.18 -2.07 -17.91
CA ASP A 105 -4.01 -2.09 -18.80
C ASP A 105 -2.79 -2.65 -18.06
N TYR A 106 -2.73 -3.98 -17.99
CA TYR A 106 -1.68 -4.69 -17.25
C TYR A 106 -0.30 -4.52 -17.88
N ASP A 107 -0.21 -4.40 -19.20
CA ASP A 107 1.06 -4.17 -19.91
C ASP A 107 1.64 -2.81 -19.52
N LEU A 108 0.80 -1.76 -19.47
CA LEU A 108 1.20 -0.46 -18.99
C LEU A 108 1.68 -0.52 -17.53
N VAL A 109 0.98 -1.26 -16.65
CA VAL A 109 1.41 -1.40 -15.25
C VAL A 109 2.80 -2.04 -15.17
N LEU A 110 3.08 -3.09 -15.95
CA LEU A 110 4.41 -3.73 -15.98
C LEU A 110 5.50 -2.79 -16.51
N GLU A 111 5.21 -2.02 -17.55
CA GLU A 111 6.13 -1.00 -18.08
C GLU A 111 6.49 0.02 -16.99
N ARG A 112 5.49 0.51 -16.25
CA ARG A 112 5.71 1.47 -15.14
C ARG A 112 6.50 0.86 -13.99
N VAL A 113 6.21 -0.38 -13.60
CA VAL A 113 6.98 -1.10 -12.57
C VAL A 113 8.45 -1.16 -12.97
N ALA A 114 8.74 -1.59 -14.21
CA ALA A 114 10.11 -1.66 -14.71
C ALA A 114 10.78 -0.28 -14.73
N ALA A 115 10.07 0.77 -15.15
CA ALA A 115 10.61 2.13 -15.16
C ALA A 115 10.97 2.63 -13.75
N LEU A 116 10.10 2.39 -12.75
CA LEU A 116 10.28 2.88 -11.38
C LEU A 116 11.31 2.08 -10.57
N GLN A 117 11.48 0.79 -10.86
CA GLN A 117 12.51 -0.05 -10.22
C GLN A 117 13.93 0.22 -10.73
N ASN A 118 14.07 0.81 -11.92
CA ASN A 118 15.37 1.18 -12.50
C ASN A 118 15.82 2.61 -12.14
N VAL A 119 15.07 3.33 -11.29
CA VAL A 119 15.48 4.65 -10.79
C VAL A 119 16.43 4.46 -9.60
N PRO A 120 17.68 4.98 -9.66
CA PRO A 120 18.68 4.83 -8.60
C PRO A 120 18.31 5.55 -7.30
#